data_AF-A0AAN9AY55-F1
#
_entry.id   AF-A0AAN9AY55-F1
#
_cell.length_a   1.000
_cell.length_b   1.000
_cell.length_c   1.000
_cell.angle_alpha   90.00
_cell.angle_beta   90.00
_cell.angle_gamma   90.00
#
_symmetry.space_group_name_H-M   'P 1'
#
loop_
_entity.id
_entity.type
_entity.pdbx_description
1 polymer ?
#
loop_
_entity_poly.entity_id
_entity_poly.type
_entity_poly.pdbx_seq_one_letter_code
_entity_poly.pdbx_strand_id
1 'polypeptide(L)'
;MLKFVLLSFAAVALAQFPQRPGWMDEIVGGQVFEIDTIHGHSVQYDDKHDLLLLVGKANCYLIDAPDNTWDKIAHNADQVPRITEDIYHQITSGKGVMLMTHPDAIEKYHSVLEQYECRSKEVFHVEYHLRHHN
;
A
#
# COMPACT_ATOMS: atom_id res chain seq x y z
N MET A 1 -48.86 -6.88 -23.67
CA MET A 1 -47.88 -5.89 -23.18
C MET A 1 -47.23 -6.45 -21.93
N LEU A 2 -46.07 -7.11 -22.06
CA LEU A 2 -45.37 -7.74 -20.94
C LEU A 2 -44.17 -6.85 -20.58
N LYS A 3 -44.20 -6.23 -19.40
CA LYS A 3 -43.17 -5.33 -18.91
C LYS A 3 -41.94 -6.14 -18.47
N PHE A 4 -40.80 -5.88 -19.11
CA PHE A 4 -39.50 -6.31 -18.63
C PHE A 4 -39.14 -5.50 -17.37
N VAL A 5 -38.89 -6.19 -16.25
CA VAL A 5 -38.22 -5.61 -15.09
C VAL A 5 -36.84 -6.26 -15.04
N LEU A 6 -35.84 -5.59 -15.62
CA LEU A 6 -34.44 -5.93 -15.44
C LEU A 6 -34.02 -5.40 -14.06
N LEU A 7 -33.98 -6.30 -13.08
CA LEU A 7 -33.31 -6.06 -11.80
C LEU A 7 -31.79 -6.14 -12.04
N SER A 8 -31.17 -4.98 -12.24
CA SER A 8 -29.72 -4.83 -12.14
C SER A 8 -29.30 -5.07 -10.70
N PHE A 9 -28.79 -6.26 -10.39
CA PHE A 9 -27.96 -6.48 -9.22
C PHE A 9 -26.59 -5.85 -9.51
N ALA A 10 -26.43 -4.59 -9.12
CA ALA A 10 -25.10 -4.04 -8.92
C ALA A 10 -24.51 -4.79 -7.71
N ALA A 11 -23.80 -5.89 -7.98
CA ALA A 11 -22.92 -6.49 -6.99
C ALA A 11 -21.79 -5.47 -6.75
N VAL A 12 -21.96 -4.63 -5.74
CA VAL A 12 -20.84 -3.90 -5.16
C VAL A 12 -19.96 -4.98 -4.55
N ALA A 13 -18.96 -5.42 -5.32
CA ALA A 13 -17.85 -6.19 -4.80
C ALA A 13 -17.10 -5.25 -3.87
N LEU A 14 -17.55 -5.17 -2.61
CA LEU A 14 -16.72 -4.72 -1.51
C LEU A 14 -15.53 -5.66 -1.56
N ALA A 15 -14.40 -5.17 -2.07
CA ALA A 15 -13.14 -5.85 -1.95
C ALA A 15 -12.89 -6.04 -0.46
N GLN A 16 -13.29 -7.20 0.07
CA GLN A 16 -12.98 -7.63 1.41
C GLN A 16 -11.49 -7.96 1.41
N PHE A 17 -10.66 -6.92 1.51
CA PHE A 17 -9.29 -7.11 1.90
C PHE A 17 -9.32 -7.79 3.28
N PRO A 18 -8.60 -8.91 3.45
CA PRO A 18 -8.52 -9.55 4.76
C PRO A 18 -7.91 -8.53 5.71
N GLN A 19 -8.72 -8.00 6.64
CA GLN A 19 -8.16 -7.20 7.72
C GLN A 19 -7.13 -8.05 8.44
N ARG A 20 -5.93 -7.50 8.63
CA ARG A 20 -4.84 -8.19 9.32
C ARG A 20 -5.38 -8.71 10.66
N PRO A 21 -5.21 -9.99 10.99
CA PRO A 21 -5.66 -10.51 12.27
C PRO A 21 -4.98 -9.75 13.42
N GLY A 22 -5.75 -9.29 14.42
CA GLY A 22 -5.20 -8.44 15.50
C GLY A 22 -4.06 -9.05 16.34
N TRP A 23 -3.86 -10.38 16.29
CA TRP A 23 -2.68 -11.02 16.90
C TRP A 23 -1.37 -10.65 16.22
N MET A 24 -1.41 -10.16 14.98
CA MET A 24 -0.24 -9.71 14.24
C MET A 24 0.23 -8.32 14.66
N ASP A 25 -0.62 -7.51 15.29
CA ASP A 25 -0.24 -6.17 15.75
C ASP A 25 0.92 -6.23 16.76
N GLU A 26 0.97 -7.30 17.54
CA GLU A 26 2.02 -7.55 18.53
C GLU A 26 3.33 -8.08 17.90
N ILE A 27 3.25 -8.74 16.74
CA ILE A 27 4.39 -9.36 16.04
C ILE A 27 5.06 -8.40 15.07
N VAL A 28 4.25 -7.63 14.35
CA VAL A 28 4.74 -6.68 13.35
C VAL A 28 5.25 -5.39 14.03
N GLY A 29 4.77 -5.11 15.25
CA GLY A 29 5.12 -3.92 16.02
C GLY A 29 4.04 -2.85 15.92
N GLY A 30 3.87 -2.08 17.00
CA GLY A 30 2.77 -1.13 17.19
C GLY A 30 2.84 0.18 16.38
N GLN A 31 3.70 0.24 15.35
CA GLN A 31 3.93 1.41 14.50
C GLN A 31 3.63 1.08 13.03
N VAL A 32 2.59 0.27 12.82
CA VAL A 32 2.05 -0.02 11.48
C VAL A 32 0.66 0.54 11.35
N PHE A 33 0.44 1.30 10.28
CA PHE A 33 -0.81 1.96 9.99
C PHE A 33 -1.27 1.60 8.58
N GLU A 34 -2.46 1.02 8.43
CA GLU A 34 -3.16 1.07 7.14
C GLU A 34 -3.73 2.48 6.98
N ILE A 35 -3.13 3.27 6.09
CA ILE A 35 -3.41 4.71 5.97
C ILE A 35 -4.36 5.04 4.81
N ASP A 36 -4.50 4.15 3.83
CA ASP A 36 -5.37 4.36 2.67
C ASP A 36 -5.70 3.05 1.94
N THR A 37 -6.65 3.11 1.02
CA THR A 37 -6.89 2.06 0.01
C THR A 37 -7.10 2.69 -1.36
N ILE A 38 -6.26 2.32 -2.32
CA ILE A 38 -6.24 2.94 -3.64
C ILE A 38 -6.18 1.90 -4.76
N HIS A 39 -7.11 1.97 -5.72
CA HIS A 39 -7.15 1.10 -6.91
C HIS A 39 -6.91 -0.39 -6.63
N GLY A 40 -7.48 -0.90 -5.53
CA GLY A 40 -7.34 -2.29 -5.11
C GLY A 40 -6.01 -2.64 -4.43
N HIS A 41 -5.29 -1.64 -3.93
CA HIS A 41 -4.09 -1.80 -3.10
C HIS A 41 -4.38 -1.22 -1.71
N SER A 42 -4.07 -1.96 -0.64
CA SER A 42 -3.99 -1.35 0.70
C SER A 42 -2.68 -0.59 0.80
N VAL A 43 -2.74 0.64 1.32
CA VAL A 43 -1.55 1.46 1.59
C VAL A 43 -1.24 1.38 3.07
N GLN A 44 -0.06 0.87 3.39
CA GLN A 44 0.38 0.63 4.76
C GLN A 44 1.70 1.36 5.03
N TYR A 45 1.82 2.00 6.17
CA TYR A 45 3.03 2.68 6.64
C TYR A 45 3.60 1.94 7.84
N ASP A 46 4.82 1.43 7.70
CA ASP A 46 5.64 0.86 8.77
C ASP A 46 6.63 1.94 9.23
N ASP A 47 6.18 2.73 10.19
CA ASP A 47 6.86 3.90 10.76
C ASP A 47 8.17 3.51 11.46
N LYS A 48 8.29 2.27 11.94
CA LYS A 48 9.55 1.81 12.56
C LYS A 48 10.69 1.62 11.55
N HIS A 49 10.35 1.39 10.28
CA HIS A 49 11.31 1.03 9.23
C HIS A 49 11.31 2.03 8.06
N ASP A 50 10.71 3.21 8.25
CA ASP A 50 10.60 4.27 7.24
C ASP A 50 10.10 3.69 5.90
N LEU A 51 9.05 2.86 5.94
CA LEU A 51 8.62 2.06 4.79
C LEU A 51 7.13 2.22 4.51
N LEU A 52 6.81 2.58 3.27
CA LEU A 52 5.45 2.55 2.75
C LEU A 52 5.27 1.35 1.81
N LEU A 53 4.15 0.63 1.98
CA LEU A 53 3.78 -0.54 1.19
C LEU A 53 2.47 -0.25 0.46
N LEU A 54 2.44 -0.47 -0.85
CA LEU A 54 1.19 -0.63 -1.60
C LEU A 54 1.02 -2.11 -1.91
N VAL A 55 0.11 -2.76 -1.19
CA VAL A 55 -0.11 -4.21 -1.23
C VAL A 55 -1.31 -4.53 -2.09
N GLY A 56 -1.07 -5.10 -3.26
CA GLY A 56 -2.10 -5.60 -4.17
C GLY A 56 -2.28 -7.10 -4.06
N LYS A 57 -3.12 -7.69 -4.94
CA LYS A 57 -3.38 -9.14 -4.93
C LYS A 57 -2.15 -9.97 -5.31
N ALA A 58 -1.36 -9.51 -6.29
CA ALA A 58 -0.22 -10.24 -6.85
C ALA A 58 1.13 -9.53 -6.59
N ASN A 59 1.11 -8.25 -6.26
CA ASN A 59 2.29 -7.40 -6.20
C ASN A 59 2.35 -6.66 -4.86
N CYS A 60 3.57 -6.39 -4.41
CA CYS A 60 3.90 -5.46 -3.34
C CYS A 60 4.82 -4.37 -3.91
N TYR A 61 4.47 -3.12 -3.71
CA TYR A 61 5.34 -1.99 -4.04
C TYR A 61 5.88 -1.38 -2.75
N LEU A 62 7.19 -1.29 -2.64
CA LEU A 62 7.94 -0.81 -1.48
C LEU A 62 8.57 0.54 -1.78
N ILE A 63 8.27 1.52 -0.95
CA ILE A 63 8.70 2.91 -1.11
C ILE A 63 9.39 3.36 0.16
N ASP A 64 10.58 3.93 0.00
CA ASP A 64 11.32 4.52 1.12
C ASP A 64 10.55 5.76 1.61
N ALA A 65 10.23 5.80 2.90
CA ALA A 65 9.33 6.74 3.53
C ALA A 65 9.96 7.38 4.79
N PRO A 66 10.93 8.29 4.64
CA PRO A 66 11.67 8.85 5.78
C PRO A 66 10.79 9.55 6.83
N ASP A 67 11.06 9.28 8.10
CA ASP A 67 10.28 9.73 9.28
C ASP A 67 9.95 11.23 9.26
N ASN A 68 10.95 12.06 8.95
CA ASN A 68 10.83 13.52 9.05
C ASN A 68 9.68 14.13 8.22
N THR A 69 9.21 13.38 7.23
CA THR A 69 8.17 13.78 6.28
C THR A 69 6.94 12.88 6.40
N TRP A 70 7.12 11.56 6.46
CA TRP A 70 6.00 10.63 6.41
C TRP A 70 5.19 10.56 7.70
N ASP A 71 5.79 10.81 8.87
CA ASP A 71 5.03 10.87 10.13
C ASP A 71 3.94 11.93 10.08
N LYS A 72 4.23 13.06 9.44
CA LYS A 72 3.26 14.16 9.28
C LYS A 72 2.22 13.84 8.22
N ILE A 73 2.62 13.17 7.14
CA ILE A 73 1.73 12.79 6.05
C ILE A 73 0.76 11.71 6.52
N ALA A 74 1.25 10.64 7.13
CA ALA A 74 0.47 9.47 7.53
C ALA A 74 -0.70 9.82 8.47
N HIS A 75 -0.56 10.88 9.27
CA HIS A 75 -1.59 11.39 10.17
C HIS A 75 -2.46 12.50 9.56
N ASN A 76 -2.21 12.90 8.31
CA ASN A 76 -2.92 13.96 7.61
C ASN A 76 -3.88 13.39 6.56
N ALA A 77 -5.16 13.26 6.96
CA ALA A 77 -6.22 12.68 6.13
C ALA A 77 -6.44 13.40 4.77
N ASP A 78 -6.04 14.67 4.63
CA ASP A 78 -6.19 15.41 3.37
C ASP A 78 -5.02 15.19 2.41
N GLN A 79 -3.83 14.88 2.94
CA GLN A 79 -2.62 14.68 2.15
C GLN A 79 -2.46 13.23 1.69
N VAL A 80 -2.81 12.26 2.54
CA VAL A 80 -2.62 10.83 2.23
C VAL A 80 -3.24 10.46 0.88
N PRO A 81 -4.54 10.69 0.61
CA PRO A 81 -5.15 10.22 -0.65
C PRO A 81 -4.54 10.85 -1.91
N ARG A 82 -4.00 12.07 -1.80
CA ARG A 82 -3.36 12.75 -2.94
C ARG A 82 -1.98 12.16 -3.24
N ILE A 83 -1.21 11.87 -2.21
CA ILE A 83 0.15 11.34 -2.32
C ILE A 83 0.11 9.88 -2.77
N THR A 84 -0.80 9.08 -2.20
CA THR A 84 -0.99 7.68 -2.60
C THR A 84 -1.43 7.57 -4.07
N GLU A 85 -2.27 8.50 -4.56
CA GLU A 85 -2.63 8.60 -5.98
C GLU A 85 -1.44 8.95 -6.88
N ASP A 86 -0.58 9.88 -6.48
CA ASP A 86 0.63 10.22 -7.24
C ASP A 86 1.62 9.03 -7.29
N ILE A 87 1.79 8.31 -6.17
CA ILE A 87 2.59 7.07 -6.13
C ILE A 87 1.99 6.02 -7.07
N TYR A 88 0.67 5.82 -7.05
CA TYR A 88 0.00 4.86 -7.93
C TYR A 88 0.19 5.21 -9.41
N HIS A 89 0.08 6.50 -9.77
CA HIS A 89 0.38 6.97 -11.12
C HIS A 89 1.83 6.73 -11.51
N GLN A 90 2.77 6.90 -10.59
CA GLN A 90 4.16 6.58 -10.86
C GLN A 90 4.36 5.08 -11.12
N ILE A 91 3.76 4.22 -10.29
CA ILE A 91 3.80 2.76 -10.46
C ILE A 91 3.25 2.35 -11.83
N THR A 92 2.08 2.85 -12.19
CA THR A 92 1.42 2.51 -13.47
C THR A 92 2.13 3.10 -14.69
N SER A 93 2.91 4.19 -14.51
CA SER A 93 3.79 4.71 -15.56
C SER A 93 5.05 3.85 -15.77
N GLY A 94 5.37 2.95 -14.85
CA GLY A 94 6.56 2.10 -14.84
C GLY A 94 7.88 2.84 -14.57
N LYS A 95 7.84 4.15 -14.29
CA LYS A 95 9.05 4.95 -14.03
C LYS A 95 9.57 4.74 -12.62
N GLY A 96 10.85 4.38 -12.50
CA GLY A 96 11.49 4.14 -11.21
C GLY A 96 10.96 2.90 -10.48
N VAL A 97 10.25 2.00 -11.19
CA VAL A 97 9.76 0.74 -10.64
C VAL A 97 10.75 -0.36 -10.98
N MET A 98 11.32 -1.00 -9.97
CA MET A 98 12.34 -2.05 -10.15
C MET A 98 11.91 -3.31 -9.42
N LEU A 99 11.94 -4.45 -10.13
CA LEU A 99 11.70 -5.75 -9.50
C LEU A 99 12.83 -6.03 -8.49
N MET A 100 12.44 -6.49 -7.31
CA MET A 100 13.33 -6.86 -6.21
C MET A 100 13.07 -8.31 -5.82
N THR A 101 14.11 -9.03 -5.40
CA THR A 101 13.91 -10.37 -4.82
C THR A 101 13.47 -10.25 -3.36
N HIS A 102 12.75 -11.25 -2.83
CA HIS A 102 12.40 -11.26 -1.41
C HIS A 102 13.62 -11.15 -0.48
N PRO A 103 14.73 -11.90 -0.70
CA PRO A 103 15.91 -11.74 0.13
C PRO A 103 16.47 -10.31 0.16
N ASP A 104 16.48 -9.61 -0.98
CA ASP A 104 16.98 -8.23 -1.04
C ASP A 104 16.04 -7.27 -0.29
N ALA A 105 14.72 -7.47 -0.38
CA ALA A 105 13.74 -6.67 0.35
C ALA A 105 13.87 -6.86 1.87
N ILE A 106 14.01 -8.11 2.30
CA ILE A 106 14.18 -8.47 3.71
C ILE A 106 15.47 -7.88 4.27
N GLU A 107 16.56 -7.94 3.51
CA GLU A 107 17.85 -7.38 3.93
C GLU A 107 17.84 -5.85 3.92
N LYS A 108 17.13 -5.21 2.98
CA LYS A 108 17.05 -3.74 2.92
C LYS A 108 16.21 -3.17 4.06
N TYR A 109 15.02 -3.72 4.29
CA TYR A 109 14.02 -3.09 5.14
C TYR A 109 13.92 -3.70 6.53
N HIS A 110 14.26 -4.99 6.68
CA HIS A 110 14.08 -5.74 7.92
C HIS A 110 12.66 -5.65 8.53
N SER A 111 11.68 -5.25 7.73
CA SER A 111 10.29 -5.09 8.15
C SER A 111 9.60 -6.45 8.21
N VAL A 112 9.03 -6.77 9.37
CA VAL A 112 8.17 -7.95 9.55
C VAL A 112 6.87 -7.78 8.78
N LEU A 113 6.41 -6.52 8.62
CA LEU A 113 5.20 -6.21 7.86
C LEU A 113 5.39 -6.60 6.40
N GLU A 114 6.46 -6.11 5.78
CA GLU A 114 6.83 -6.41 4.40
C GLU A 114 6.92 -7.92 4.20
N GLN A 115 7.68 -8.61 5.07
CA GLN A 115 7.85 -10.06 4.98
C GLN A 115 6.53 -10.82 4.96
N TYR A 116 5.55 -10.37 5.74
CA TYR A 116 4.25 -11.00 5.81
C TYR A 116 3.37 -10.65 4.60
N GLU A 117 3.17 -9.36 4.35
CA GLU A 117 2.27 -8.88 3.30
C GLU A 117 2.75 -9.32 1.91
N CYS A 118 4.06 -9.38 1.72
CA CYS A 118 4.66 -9.62 0.42
C CYS A 118 5.05 -11.07 0.16
N ARG A 119 4.98 -11.97 1.15
CA ARG A 119 5.49 -13.36 1.11
C ARG A 119 5.22 -14.18 -0.18
N SER A 120 4.10 -13.96 -0.83
CA SER A 120 3.69 -14.68 -2.05
C SER A 120 3.38 -13.77 -3.23
N LYS A 121 3.98 -12.57 -3.25
CA LYS A 121 3.73 -11.50 -4.21
C LYS A 121 5.03 -11.10 -4.88
N GLU A 122 4.97 -10.61 -6.11
CA GLU A 122 6.12 -9.96 -6.72
C GLU A 122 6.45 -8.67 -5.97
N VAL A 123 7.72 -8.45 -5.63
CA VAL A 123 8.16 -7.29 -4.86
C VAL A 123 8.83 -6.30 -5.78
N PHE A 124 8.40 -5.05 -5.71
CA PHE A 124 8.96 -3.96 -6.49
C PHE A 124 9.43 -2.85 -5.56
N HIS A 125 10.61 -2.31 -5.81
CA HIS A 125 10.98 -1.00 -5.30
C HIS A 125 10.38 0.08 -6.19
N VAL A 126 9.92 1.18 -5.59
CA VAL A 126 9.51 2.37 -6.33
C VAL A 126 10.31 3.57 -5.83
N GLU A 127 11.09 4.17 -6.73
CA GLU A 127 11.83 5.40 -6.48
C GLU A 127 10.89 6.61 -6.44
N TYR A 128 10.22 6.84 -5.32
CA TYR A 128 9.31 7.98 -5.17
C TYR A 128 10.00 9.16 -4.51
N HIS A 129 9.79 10.35 -5.07
CA HIS A 129 10.19 11.61 -4.46
C HIS A 129 8.97 12.48 -4.25
N LEU A 130 8.68 12.79 -2.99
CA LEU A 130 7.63 13.73 -2.62
C LEU A 130 7.84 15.06 -3.34
N ARG A 131 6.91 15.40 -4.23
CA ARG A 131 6.91 16.71 -4.88
C ARG A 131 6.27 17.69 -3.91
N HIS A 132 7.01 18.70 -3.49
CA HIS A 132 6.42 19.84 -2.79
C HIS A 132 5.46 20.54 -3.76
N HIS A 133 4.17 20.22 -3.65
CA HIS A 133 3.12 21.02 -4.26
C HIS A 133 3.00 22.30 -3.42
N ASN A 134 3.68 23.36 -3.86
CA ASN A 134 3.50 24.72 -3.36
C ASN A 134 2.09 25.24 -3.66
#